data_AF-A0ABD5DCQ7-F1
#
_entry.id   AF-A0ABD5DCQ7-F1
#
_cell.length_a   1.000
_cell.length_b   1.000
_cell.length_c   1.000
_cell.angle_alpha   90.00
_cell.angle_beta   90.00
_cell.angle_gamma   90.00
#
_symmetry.space_group_name_H-M   'P 1'
#
loop_
_entity.id
_entity.type
_entity.pdbx_description
1 polymer ?
#
loop_
_entity_poly.entity_id
_entity_poly.type
_entity_poly.pdbx_seq_one_letter_code
_entity_poly.pdbx_strand_id
1 'polypeptide(L)' 'SGDGGGWGQRGTKSTNDGTWNWQYHGTTEGQPGPGGPAIVGVAPLTTQLINGGKILQTL' A
#
# COMPACT_ATOMS: atom_id res chain seq x y z
N SER A 1 -13.16 -4.57 6.94
CA SER A 1 -11.82 -4.89 6.39
C SER A 1 -11.42 -3.79 5.44
N GLY A 2 -10.13 -3.53 5.24
CA GLY A 2 -9.63 -2.70 4.14
C GLY A 2 -9.29 -3.56 2.91
N ASP A 3 -9.04 -2.91 1.79
CA ASP A 3 -8.63 -3.50 0.52
C ASP A 3 -7.11 -3.40 0.33
N GLY A 4 -6.58 -4.29 -0.50
CA GLY A 4 -5.19 -4.20 -0.97
C GLY A 4 -4.96 -2.96 -1.86
N GLY A 5 -3.75 -2.40 -1.80
CA GLY A 5 -3.33 -1.33 -2.70
C GLY A 5 -2.93 -1.86 -4.07
N GLY A 6 -2.85 -0.99 -5.08
CA GLY A 6 -2.18 -1.29 -6.33
C GLY A 6 -0.66 -1.46 -6.17
N TRP A 7 0.04 -1.80 -7.25
CA TRP A 7 1.51 -1.88 -7.26
C TRP A 7 2.13 -0.58 -6.74
N GLY A 8 2.99 -0.68 -5.72
CA GLY A 8 3.65 0.48 -5.10
C GLY A 8 2.72 1.42 -4.32
N GLN A 9 1.43 1.11 -4.19
CA GLN A 9 0.46 1.94 -3.49
C GLN A 9 0.13 1.38 -2.11
N ARG A 10 -0.16 2.29 -1.17
CA ARG A 10 -0.73 1.96 0.14
C ARG A 10 -2.13 1.37 -0.05
N GLY A 11 -2.48 0.37 0.76
CA GLY A 11 -3.85 -0.17 0.80
C GLY A 11 -4.86 0.81 1.42
N THR A 12 -6.09 0.37 1.62
CA THR A 12 -7.10 1.15 2.36
C THR A 12 -7.19 0.69 3.82
N LYS A 13 -7.49 1.62 4.72
CA LYS A 13 -7.75 1.28 6.13
C LYS A 13 -8.99 0.40 6.22
N SER A 14 -9.11 -0.37 7.29
CA SER A 14 -10.41 -0.94 7.61
C SER A 14 -11.37 0.19 7.97
N THR A 15 -12.57 0.20 7.39
CA THR A 15 -13.67 0.99 7.94
C THR A 15 -14.41 0.13 8.96
N ASN A 16 -14.58 0.66 10.17
CA ASN A 16 -15.35 0.02 11.23
C ASN A 16 -16.73 0.68 11.35
N ASP A 17 -17.39 0.91 10.21
CA ASP A 17 -18.72 1.48 10.12
C ASP A 17 -19.78 0.37 10.09
N GLY A 18 -20.47 0.17 11.21
CA GLY A 18 -21.61 -0.74 11.23
C GLY A 18 -22.08 -1.12 12.62
N THR A 19 -23.39 -1.04 12.84
CA THR A 19 -24.08 -1.81 13.88
C THR A 19 -24.52 -3.13 13.28
N TRP A 20 -23.56 -4.00 12.96
CA TRP A 20 -23.90 -5.43 12.80
C TRP A 20 -24.23 -5.98 14.19
N ASN A 21 -24.86 -7.15 14.31
CA ASN A 21 -25.30 -7.74 15.58
C ASN A 21 -24.19 -7.96 16.65
N TRP A 22 -22.98 -7.50 16.37
CA TRP A 22 -21.81 -7.40 17.23
C TRP A 22 -21.56 -5.92 17.54
N GLN A 23 -21.67 -5.55 18.81
CA GLN A 23 -21.38 -4.18 19.24
C GLN A 23 -19.91 -3.86 18.97
N TYR A 24 -19.66 -2.76 18.27
CA TYR A 24 -18.32 -2.26 18.04
C TYR A 24 -17.70 -1.84 19.38
N HIS A 25 -16.70 -2.58 19.86
CA HIS A 25 -16.03 -2.36 21.15
C HIS A 25 -14.91 -1.30 21.10
N GLY A 26 -14.99 -0.33 20.18
CA GLY A 26 -14.04 0.79 20.13
C GLY A 26 -12.62 0.41 19.70
N THR A 27 -12.43 -0.74 19.04
CA THR A 27 -11.12 -1.12 18.48
C THR A 27 -10.75 -0.16 17.34
N THR A 28 -9.58 0.48 17.44
CA THR A 28 -9.08 1.38 16.40
C THR A 28 -9.06 0.71 15.02
N GLU A 29 -9.42 1.46 13.99
CA GLU A 29 -9.32 1.02 12.60
C GLU A 29 -7.88 0.59 12.28
N GLY A 30 -7.73 -0.62 11.74
CA GLY A 30 -6.49 -1.12 11.22
C GLY A 30 -6.00 -0.22 10.10
N GLN A 31 -4.77 0.30 10.26
CA GLN A 31 -4.14 1.14 9.25
C GLN A 31 -3.58 0.27 8.12
N PRO A 32 -3.62 0.76 6.87
CA PRO A 32 -3.09 0.01 5.75
C PRO A 32 -1.56 -0.06 5.81
N GLY A 33 -1.01 -1.17 5.32
CA GLY A 33 0.42 -1.28 5.07
C GLY A 33 0.89 -0.30 3.99
N PRO A 34 2.14 0.18 4.05
CA PRO A 34 2.70 1.05 3.02
C PRO A 34 2.84 0.31 1.69
N GLY A 35 2.84 1.06 0.59
CA GLY A 35 3.23 0.54 -0.71
C GLY A 35 4.72 0.18 -0.72
N GLY A 36 5.08 -0.94 -1.34
CA GLY A 36 6.47 -1.35 -1.49
C GLY A 36 7.22 -0.50 -2.53
N PRO A 37 8.51 -0.18 -2.31
CA PRO A 37 9.31 0.52 -3.31
C PRO A 37 9.59 -0.39 -4.51
N ALA A 38 9.78 0.22 -5.68
CA ALA A 38 10.10 -0.52 -6.90
C ALA A 38 11.55 -1.05 -6.93
N ILE A 39 12.47 -0.40 -6.20
CA ILE A 39 13.88 -0.80 -6.08
C ILE A 39 14.26 -0.70 -4.59
N VAL A 40 14.91 -1.75 -4.06
CA VAL A 40 15.42 -1.80 -2.68
C VAL A 40 16.94 -1.98 -2.72
N GLY A 41 17.67 -1.28 -1.84
CA GLY A 41 19.12 -1.38 -1.74
C GLY A 41 19.85 -0.20 -2.36
N VAL A 42 21.00 -0.44 -3.00
CA VAL A 42 21.82 0.62 -3.62
C VAL A 42 21.20 1.03 -4.95
N ALA A 43 20.97 2.33 -5.13
CA ALA A 43 20.54 2.89 -6.40
C ALA A 43 21.59 2.52 -7.48
N PRO A 44 21.19 1.86 -8.59
CA PRO A 44 22.15 1.50 -9.61
C PRO A 44 22.79 2.77 -10.19
N LEU A 45 24.13 2.82 -10.20
CA LEU A 45 24.94 3.93 -10.75
C LEU A 45 24.48 4.35 -12.15
N THR A 46 23.97 3.38 -12.93
CA THR A 46 23.25 3.58 -14.19
C THR A 46 22.06 2.61 -14.25
N THR A 47 20.90 2.98 -13.69
CA THR A 47 19.67 2.22 -13.98
C THR A 47 19.21 2.58 -15.39
N GLN A 48 19.58 1.79 -16.39
CA GLN A 48 18.98 1.90 -17.71
C GLN A 48 17.76 0.99 -17.77
N LEU A 49 16.59 1.59 -17.95
CA LEU A 49 15.37 0.89 -18.34
C LEU A 49 15.50 0.50 -19.82
N ILE A 50 16.24 -0.58 -20.08
CA ILE A 50 16.33 -1.15 -21.42
C ILE A 50 14.93 -1.69 -21.75
N ASN A 51 14.39 -1.30 -22.91
CA ASN A 51 13.07 -1.67 -23.43
C ASN A 51 11.87 -0.77 -23.06
N GLY A 52 12.08 0.45 -22.54
CA GLY A 52 11.00 1.45 -22.39
C GLY A 52 9.96 1.12 -21.30
N GLY A 53 10.29 0.18 -20.40
CA GLY A 53 9.46 -0.13 -19.24
C GLY A 53 9.28 1.09 -18.34
N LYS A 54 8.16 1.17 -17.63
CA LYS A 54 7.87 2.25 -16.68
C LYS A 54 8.00 1.72 -15.25
N ILE A 55 8.85 2.37 -14.46
CA ILE A 55 8.80 2.21 -13.00
C ILE A 55 7.79 3.21 -12.47
N LEU A 56 6.82 2.73 -11.70
CA LEU A 56 5.97 3.60 -10.91
C LEU A 56 6.80 4.12 -9.74
N GLN A 57 7.34 5.33 -9.88
CA GLN A 57 8.06 6.02 -8.82
C GLN A 57 7.05 6.64 -7.86
N THR A 58 6.97 6.11 -6.64
CA THR A 58 6.31 6.77 -5.52
C THR A 58 7.39 7.41 -4.64
N LEU A 59 7.46 8.75 -4.68
CA LEU A 59 8.19 9.57 -3.71
C LEU A 59 7.37 9.70 -2.43
#